data_AF-A0A6N0LXG2-F1
#
_entry.id   AF-A0A6N0LXG2-F1
#
_cell.length_a   1.000
_cell.length_b   1.000
_cell.length_c   1.000
_cell.angle_alpha   90.00
_cell.angle_beta   90.00
_cell.angle_gamma   90.00
#
_symmetry.space_group_name_H-M   'P 1'
#
loop_
_entity.id
_entity.type
_entity.pdbx_description
1 polymer ?
#
loop_
_entity_poly.entity_id
_entity_poly.type
_entity_poly.pdbx_seq_one_letter_code
_entity_poly.pdbx_strand_id
1 'polypeptide(L)'
;MSDQNPYEKLGVSEEASFDEIQDARNRLFEQHSGDAKHLEVIEAAYDAILMDRLRMRQEGKIKVPERIRFPELRVQSPPKESPTPREQSPAWLQRMLDQPTPADILLPGAWFLGLSSISLFYPEGGEQILQLALVVGVGTSIYFLNRKEGKFGRAVLFTLISLIIGLIAGGLVASWLLPQISSFTNLGTNQFSTVVTFILLWLVSSFLR
;
A
#
# COMPACT_ATOMS: atom_id res chain seq x y z
N MET A 1 47.90 41.06 -39.96
CA MET A 1 47.83 39.75 -40.65
C MET A 1 46.34 39.44 -40.70
N SER A 2 45.77 39.26 -41.88
CA SER A 2 44.31 39.22 -42.05
C SER A 2 43.71 38.08 -41.23
N ASP A 3 42.86 38.43 -40.27
CA ASP A 3 42.01 37.51 -39.51
C ASP A 3 40.96 36.94 -40.47
N GLN A 4 41.40 36.07 -41.38
CA GLN A 4 40.50 35.27 -42.20
C GLN A 4 39.76 34.30 -41.31
N ASN A 5 38.45 34.27 -41.50
CA ASN A 5 37.53 33.45 -40.75
C ASN A 5 37.96 31.96 -40.82
N PRO A 6 38.01 31.22 -39.69
CA PRO A 6 38.37 29.80 -39.69
C PRO A 6 37.61 28.95 -40.72
N TYR A 7 36.34 29.28 -40.99
CA TYR A 7 35.52 28.62 -42.01
C TYR A 7 36.06 28.85 -43.44
N GLU A 8 36.53 30.07 -43.75
CA GLU A 8 37.14 30.39 -45.06
C GLU A 8 38.48 29.68 -45.27
N LYS A 9 39.28 29.52 -44.21
CA LYS A 9 40.57 28.79 -44.27
C LYS A 9 40.41 27.31 -44.61
N LEU A 10 39.29 26.71 -44.20
CA LEU A 10 38.93 25.34 -44.51
C LEU A 10 38.07 25.23 -45.79
N GLY A 11 37.70 26.36 -46.41
CA GLY A 11 36.88 26.40 -47.62
C GLY A 11 35.44 25.93 -47.42
N VAL A 12 34.91 26.08 -46.21
CA VAL A 12 33.58 25.60 -45.81
C VAL A 12 32.68 26.77 -45.41
N SER A 13 31.37 26.61 -45.61
CA SER A 13 30.37 27.57 -45.12
C SER A 13 30.27 27.53 -43.58
N GLU A 14 29.92 28.65 -42.95
CA GLU A 14 29.66 28.71 -41.50
C GLU A 14 28.53 27.74 -41.06
N GLU A 15 27.59 27.47 -41.98
CA GLU A 15 26.45 26.57 -41.77
C GLU A 15 26.75 25.09 -42.11
N ALA A 16 27.96 24.76 -42.57
CA ALA A 16 28.31 23.40 -43.02
C ALA A 16 28.10 22.35 -41.91
N SER A 17 27.75 21.11 -42.25
CA SER A 17 27.64 20.04 -41.24
C SER A 17 29.03 19.69 -40.66
N PHE A 18 29.07 19.04 -39.49
CA PHE A 18 30.35 18.60 -38.90
C PHE A 18 31.09 17.63 -39.83
N ASP A 19 30.35 16.75 -40.51
CA ASP A 19 30.89 15.77 -41.45
C ASP A 19 31.57 16.47 -42.65
N GLU A 20 30.95 17.53 -43.19
CA GLU A 20 31.53 18.33 -44.28
C GLU A 20 32.83 19.05 -43.89
N ILE A 21 32.94 19.52 -42.64
CA ILE A 21 34.15 20.15 -42.11
C ILE A 21 35.28 19.12 -41.98
N GLN A 22 34.96 17.91 -41.51
CA GLN A 22 35.92 16.82 -41.38
C GLN A 22 36.45 16.37 -42.77
N ASP A 23 35.56 16.28 -43.75
CA ASP A 23 35.93 15.95 -45.14
C ASP A 23 36.76 17.05 -45.80
N ALA A 24 36.48 18.33 -45.53
CA ALA A 24 37.30 19.44 -46.01
C ALA A 24 38.71 19.40 -45.41
N ARG A 25 38.82 19.17 -44.09
CA ARG A 25 40.11 19.01 -43.40
C ARG A 25 40.91 17.86 -43.97
N ASN A 26 40.31 16.69 -44.18
CA ASN A 26 41.01 15.53 -44.74
C ASN A 26 41.51 15.79 -46.17
N ARG A 27 40.69 16.42 -47.03
CA ARG A 27 41.11 16.79 -48.39
C ARG A 27 42.30 17.75 -48.39
N LEU A 28 42.28 18.78 -47.54
CA LEU A 28 43.37 19.74 -47.43
C LEU A 28 44.64 19.11 -46.82
N PHE A 29 44.47 18.17 -45.89
CA PHE A 29 45.58 17.43 -45.29
C PHE A 29 46.29 16.56 -46.33
N GLU A 30 45.54 15.89 -47.21
CA GLU A 30 46.08 15.10 -48.33
C GLU A 30 46.77 15.98 -49.39
N GLN A 31 46.19 17.13 -49.72
CA GLN A 31 46.76 18.06 -50.72
C GLN A 31 48.04 18.75 -50.25
N HIS A 32 48.18 18.98 -48.94
CA HIS A 32 49.31 19.70 -48.34
C HIS A 32 50.20 18.82 -47.46
N SER A 33 50.19 17.49 -47.66
CA SER A 33 50.95 16.49 -46.88
C SER A 33 52.48 16.68 -46.83
N GLY A 34 53.03 17.67 -47.55
CA GLY A 34 54.47 18.01 -47.56
C GLY A 34 54.83 19.35 -46.93
N ASP A 35 53.86 20.17 -46.50
CA ASP A 35 54.13 21.50 -45.93
C ASP A 35 53.56 21.63 -44.51
N ALA A 36 54.44 21.39 -43.53
CA ALA A 36 54.10 21.41 -42.11
C ALA A 36 53.44 22.71 -41.63
N LYS A 37 53.80 23.86 -42.24
CA LYS A 37 53.20 25.16 -41.85
C LYS A 37 51.76 25.27 -42.28
N HIS A 38 51.42 24.75 -43.46
CA HIS A 38 50.04 24.74 -43.95
C HIS A 38 49.19 23.76 -43.14
N LEU A 39 49.74 22.61 -42.75
CA LEU A 39 49.06 21.64 -41.89
C LEU A 39 48.73 22.24 -40.50
N GLU A 40 49.67 22.97 -39.90
CA GLU A 40 49.45 23.66 -38.61
C GLU A 40 48.32 24.71 -38.71
N VAL A 41 48.26 25.45 -39.81
CA VAL A 41 47.19 26.44 -40.05
C VAL A 41 45.82 25.75 -40.25
N ILE A 42 45.79 24.61 -40.93
CA ILE A 42 44.56 23.81 -41.14
C ILE A 42 44.06 23.25 -39.80
N GLU A 43 44.96 22.73 -38.97
CA GLU A 43 44.63 22.18 -37.64
C GLU A 43 44.13 23.27 -36.69
N ALA A 44 44.81 24.43 -36.66
CA ALA A 44 44.38 25.57 -35.87
C ALA A 44 43.00 26.11 -36.32
N ALA A 45 42.70 26.09 -37.62
CA ALA A 45 41.39 26.48 -38.14
C ALA A 45 40.30 25.47 -37.74
N TYR A 46 40.60 24.18 -37.77
CA TYR A 46 39.68 23.12 -37.36
C TYR A 46 39.35 23.21 -35.86
N ASP A 47 40.36 23.41 -35.01
CA ASP A 47 40.18 23.58 -33.57
C ASP A 47 39.36 24.83 -33.25
N ALA A 48 39.57 25.93 -33.97
CA ALA A 48 38.77 27.14 -33.81
C ALA A 48 37.29 26.92 -34.13
N ILE A 49 36.97 26.20 -35.22
CA ILE A 49 35.58 25.83 -35.58
C ILE A 49 34.97 24.91 -34.52
N LEU A 50 35.76 23.95 -34.02
CA LEU A 50 35.30 23.02 -32.99
C LEU A 50 34.93 23.76 -31.69
N MET A 51 35.77 24.71 -31.26
CA MET A 51 35.53 25.52 -30.07
C MET A 51 34.35 26.47 -30.25
N ASP A 52 34.19 27.06 -31.44
CA ASP A 52 33.06 27.93 -31.76
C ASP A 52 31.73 27.16 -31.69
N ARG A 53 31.67 25.94 -32.23
CA ARG A 53 30.48 25.06 -32.11
C ARG A 53 30.22 24.57 -30.69
N LEU A 54 31.26 24.27 -29.93
CA LEU A 54 31.13 23.93 -28.51
C LEU A 54 30.52 25.09 -27.75
N ARG A 55 30.97 26.32 -28.02
CA ARG A 55 30.41 27.55 -27.45
C ARG A 55 28.96 27.75 -27.87
N MET A 56 28.59 27.54 -29.15
CA MET A 56 27.19 27.59 -29.58
C MET A 56 26.30 26.53 -28.89
N ARG A 57 26.85 25.35 -28.60
CA ARG A 57 26.17 24.31 -27.80
C ARG A 57 26.00 24.74 -26.34
N GLN A 58 27.00 25.35 -25.74
CA GLN A 58 26.95 25.87 -24.36
C GLN A 58 26.00 27.07 -24.22
N GLU A 59 25.93 27.93 -25.24
CA GLU A 59 25.02 29.09 -25.28
C GLU A 59 23.56 28.69 -25.60
N GLY A 60 23.25 27.40 -25.81
CA GLY A 60 21.90 26.92 -26.06
C GLY A 60 21.28 27.36 -27.40
N LYS A 61 22.09 27.87 -28.33
CA LYS A 61 21.65 28.35 -29.66
C LYS A 61 21.44 27.24 -30.69
N ILE A 62 21.86 26.01 -30.39
CA ILE A 62 21.52 24.85 -31.21
C ILE A 62 20.06 24.52 -30.92
N LYS A 63 19.17 24.86 -31.86
CA LYS A 63 17.78 24.40 -31.85
C LYS A 63 17.79 22.87 -31.79
N VAL A 64 17.53 22.33 -30.60
CA VAL A 64 17.29 20.90 -30.43
C VAL A 64 16.08 20.57 -31.30
N PRO A 65 16.21 19.66 -32.29
CA PRO A 65 15.03 19.16 -32.98
C PRO A 65 14.14 18.48 -31.94
N GLU A 66 12.97 19.05 -31.65
CA GLU A 66 11.92 18.43 -30.84
C GLU A 66 11.34 17.22 -31.59
N ARG A 67 12.13 16.15 -31.75
CA ARG A 67 11.65 14.87 -32.31
C ARG A 67 12.09 13.65 -31.52
N ILE A 68 12.46 13.88 -30.27
CA ILE A 68 12.35 12.89 -29.22
C ILE A 68 11.45 13.52 -28.18
N ARG A 69 10.14 13.30 -28.37
CA ARG A 69 9.19 13.31 -27.27
C ARG A 69 9.75 12.24 -26.33
N PHE A 70 10.53 12.67 -25.33
CA PHE A 70 10.80 11.85 -24.17
C PHE A 70 9.45 11.22 -23.83
N PRO A 71 9.36 9.89 -23.64
CA PRO A 71 8.19 9.34 -23.01
C PRO A 71 7.99 10.22 -21.78
N GLU A 72 6.96 11.06 -21.81
CA GLU A 72 6.35 11.53 -20.59
C GLU A 72 6.21 10.22 -19.84
N LEU A 73 7.08 10.03 -18.86
CA LEU A 73 6.72 9.32 -17.67
C LEU A 73 5.34 9.89 -17.41
N ARG A 74 4.31 9.11 -17.76
CA ARG A 74 3.05 9.19 -17.07
C ARG A 74 3.50 8.93 -15.64
N VAL A 75 3.90 10.01 -14.96
CA VAL A 75 3.65 10.22 -13.57
C VAL A 75 2.16 9.97 -13.55
N GLN A 76 1.81 8.70 -13.29
CA GLN A 76 0.48 8.35 -12.89
C GLN A 76 0.20 9.40 -11.84
N SER A 77 -0.74 10.29 -12.13
CA SER A 77 -1.17 11.26 -11.15
C SER A 77 -1.28 10.47 -9.84
N PRO A 78 -0.61 10.91 -8.76
CA PRO A 78 -0.68 10.19 -7.49
C PRO A 78 -2.15 9.83 -7.28
N PRO A 79 -2.49 8.55 -7.03
CA PRO A 79 -3.87 8.10 -6.97
C PRO A 79 -4.62 9.15 -6.17
N LYS A 80 -5.61 9.78 -6.83
CA LYS A 80 -6.39 10.88 -6.26
C LYS A 80 -6.72 10.44 -4.85
N GLU A 81 -6.03 11.02 -3.87
CA GLU A 81 -6.22 10.67 -2.48
C GLU A 81 -7.68 11.01 -2.23
N SER A 82 -8.50 9.96 -2.19
CA SER A 82 -9.80 10.06 -1.59
C SER A 82 -9.53 10.69 -0.24
N PRO A 83 -10.25 11.77 0.14
CA PRO A 83 -10.09 12.34 1.46
C PRO A 83 -10.35 11.19 2.42
N THR A 84 -9.27 10.70 3.03
CA THR A 84 -9.34 9.72 4.09
C THR A 84 -10.25 10.37 5.12
N PRO A 85 -11.38 9.73 5.48
CA PRO A 85 -12.12 10.20 6.63
C PRO A 85 -11.14 10.10 7.79
N ARG A 86 -10.64 11.26 8.22
CA ARG A 86 -10.11 11.47 9.56
C ARG A 86 -11.08 10.78 10.50
N GLU A 87 -10.64 9.70 11.16
CA GLU A 87 -10.93 9.38 12.56
C GLU A 87 -9.87 8.41 13.12
N GLN A 88 -8.83 8.99 13.71
CA GLN A 88 -8.36 8.77 15.08
C GLN A 88 -8.41 7.36 15.73
N SER A 89 -8.09 6.29 15.02
CA SER A 89 -7.80 4.99 15.67
C SER A 89 -6.31 4.65 15.56
N PRO A 90 -5.60 4.31 16.65
CA PRO A 90 -4.19 3.92 16.58
C PRO A 90 -3.99 2.69 15.68
N ALA A 91 -2.85 2.63 14.98
CA ALA A 91 -2.60 1.66 13.90
C ALA A 91 -2.72 0.17 14.32
N TRP A 92 -2.60 -0.15 15.61
CA TRP A 92 -2.85 -1.50 16.13
C TRP A 92 -4.35 -1.87 16.09
N LEU A 93 -5.26 -0.93 16.34
CA LEU A 93 -6.71 -1.14 16.23
C LEU A 93 -7.13 -1.35 14.78
N GLN A 94 -6.61 -0.55 13.85
CA GLN A 94 -6.89 -0.71 12.41
C GLN A 94 -6.39 -2.06 11.85
N ARG A 95 -5.35 -2.63 12.47
CA ARG A 95 -4.81 -3.93 12.08
C ARG A 95 -5.57 -5.10 12.70
N MET A 96 -6.31 -4.86 13.79
CA MET A 96 -7.16 -5.85 14.47
C MET A 96 -8.62 -5.80 14.00
N LEU A 97 -9.10 -4.67 13.47
CA LEU A 97 -10.49 -4.47 13.06
C LEU A 97 -10.64 -4.63 11.53
N ASP A 98 -11.24 -5.73 11.07
CA ASP A 98 -11.60 -5.87 9.65
C ASP A 98 -12.83 -5.02 9.33
N GLN A 99 -12.97 -4.52 8.10
CA GLN A 99 -14.24 -3.94 7.64
C GLN A 99 -15.18 -5.10 7.33
N PRO A 100 -16.12 -5.44 8.22
CA PRO A 100 -16.86 -6.67 8.07
C PRO A 100 -17.98 -6.43 7.05
N THR A 101 -18.04 -7.29 6.02
CA THR A 101 -19.21 -7.36 5.15
C THR A 101 -20.41 -7.70 6.03
N PRO A 102 -21.58 -7.04 5.90
CA PRO A 102 -22.73 -7.28 6.80
C PRO A 102 -23.16 -8.75 6.86
N ALA A 103 -22.93 -9.52 5.78
CA ALA A 103 -23.16 -10.96 5.75
C ALA A 103 -22.28 -11.75 6.74
N ASP A 104 -21.04 -11.32 6.96
CA ASP A 104 -20.07 -11.94 7.87
C ASP A 104 -20.32 -11.62 9.36
N ILE A 105 -21.26 -10.70 9.64
CA ILE A 105 -21.73 -10.33 10.99
C ILE A 105 -23.06 -11.02 11.28
N LEU A 106 -23.95 -11.07 10.28
CA LEU A 106 -25.29 -11.65 10.41
C LEU A 106 -25.25 -13.17 10.59
N LEU A 107 -24.35 -13.88 9.89
CA LEU A 107 -24.23 -15.34 10.00
C LEU A 107 -23.77 -15.79 11.40
N PRO A 108 -22.67 -15.27 11.97
CA PRO A 108 -22.32 -15.55 13.36
C PRO A 108 -23.38 -15.06 14.34
N GLY A 109 -23.96 -13.88 14.10
CA GLY A 109 -25.00 -13.30 14.95
C GLY A 109 -26.23 -14.18 15.07
N ALA A 110 -26.70 -14.75 13.96
CA ALA A 110 -27.82 -15.68 13.95
C ALA A 110 -27.52 -16.95 14.78
N TRP A 111 -26.29 -17.46 14.70
CA TRP A 111 -25.89 -18.66 15.45
C TRP A 111 -25.79 -18.39 16.95
N PHE A 112 -25.14 -17.30 17.34
CA PHE A 112 -25.03 -16.91 18.75
C PHE A 112 -26.37 -16.49 19.35
N LEU A 113 -27.26 -15.84 18.58
CA LEU A 113 -28.63 -15.57 19.01
C LEU A 113 -29.44 -16.86 19.21
N GLY A 114 -29.28 -17.83 18.30
CA GLY A 114 -29.90 -19.15 18.45
C GLY A 114 -29.43 -19.86 19.73
N LEU A 115 -28.12 -19.93 19.94
CA LEU A 115 -27.52 -20.54 21.14
C LEU A 115 -27.90 -19.80 22.43
N SER A 116 -27.92 -18.47 22.40
CA SER A 116 -28.34 -17.64 23.53
C SER A 116 -29.83 -17.84 23.85
N SER A 117 -30.68 -17.98 22.83
CA SER A 117 -32.11 -18.24 23.03
C SER A 117 -32.31 -19.60 23.69
N ILE A 118 -31.65 -20.64 23.19
CA ILE A 118 -31.69 -21.99 23.78
C ILE A 118 -31.24 -21.96 25.24
N SER A 119 -30.21 -21.17 25.57
CA SER A 119 -29.74 -20.99 26.95
C SER A 119 -30.75 -20.33 27.90
N LEU A 120 -31.67 -19.51 27.38
CA LEU A 120 -32.67 -18.79 28.17
C LEU A 120 -33.97 -19.60 28.35
N PHE A 121 -34.34 -20.41 27.35
CA PHE A 121 -35.55 -21.23 27.38
C PHE A 121 -35.43 -22.51 28.23
N TYR A 122 -34.22 -22.90 28.65
CA TYR A 122 -33.98 -24.09 29.48
C TYR A 122 -33.27 -23.75 30.81
N PRO A 123 -33.95 -23.08 31.76
CA PRO A 123 -33.35 -22.63 33.01
C PRO A 123 -33.16 -23.73 34.07
N GLU A 124 -33.98 -24.78 34.07
CA GLU A 124 -34.02 -25.82 35.11
C GLU A 124 -33.28 -27.09 34.62
N GLY A 125 -32.15 -27.45 35.24
CA GLY A 125 -31.40 -28.69 34.94
C GLY A 125 -30.47 -28.64 33.71
N GLY A 126 -30.30 -27.48 33.08
CA GLY A 126 -29.62 -27.31 31.80
C GLY A 126 -28.10 -27.14 31.83
N GLU A 127 -27.37 -27.42 32.92
CA GLU A 127 -25.91 -27.18 32.97
C GLU A 127 -25.14 -27.89 31.86
N GLN A 128 -25.56 -29.12 31.51
CA GLN A 128 -24.99 -29.86 30.39
C GLN A 128 -25.33 -29.22 29.03
N ILE A 129 -26.54 -28.67 28.88
CA ILE A 129 -26.99 -27.97 27.67
C ILE A 129 -26.22 -26.66 27.52
N LEU A 130 -25.98 -25.94 28.62
CA LEU A 130 -25.16 -24.72 28.67
C LEU A 130 -23.72 -25.02 28.27
N GLN A 131 -23.13 -26.10 28.80
CA GLN A 131 -21.78 -26.53 28.43
C GLN A 131 -21.69 -26.93 26.95
N LEU A 132 -22.66 -27.71 26.44
CA LEU A 132 -22.72 -28.07 25.02
C LEU A 132 -22.90 -26.84 24.13
N ALA A 133 -23.75 -25.89 24.53
CA ALA A 133 -23.95 -24.64 23.80
C ALA A 133 -22.66 -23.80 23.77
N LEU A 134 -21.91 -23.74 24.88
CA LEU A 134 -20.60 -23.09 24.93
C LEU A 134 -19.59 -23.77 24.02
N VAL A 135 -19.51 -25.10 24.04
CA VAL A 135 -18.60 -25.86 23.15
C VAL A 135 -18.93 -25.61 21.69
N VAL A 136 -20.21 -25.66 21.33
CA VAL A 136 -20.68 -25.35 19.96
C VAL A 136 -20.36 -23.90 19.61
N GLY A 137 -20.61 -22.95 20.52
CA GLY A 137 -20.31 -21.53 20.32
C GLY A 137 -18.81 -21.27 20.11
N VAL A 138 -17.95 -21.93 20.88
CA VAL A 138 -16.49 -21.86 20.71
C VAL A 138 -16.08 -22.47 19.37
N GLY A 139 -16.61 -23.64 19.01
CA GLY A 139 -16.34 -24.30 17.74
C GLY A 139 -16.74 -23.43 16.54
N THR A 140 -17.93 -22.84 16.60
CA THR A 140 -18.41 -21.90 15.58
C THR A 140 -17.53 -20.64 15.52
N SER A 141 -17.17 -20.07 16.68
CA SER A 141 -16.30 -18.90 16.72
C SER A 141 -14.93 -19.17 16.09
N ILE A 142 -14.31 -20.31 16.41
CA ILE A 142 -13.03 -20.72 15.83
C ILE A 142 -13.17 -20.96 14.33
N TYR A 143 -14.25 -21.61 13.89
CA TYR A 143 -14.49 -21.88 12.47
C TYR A 143 -14.59 -20.58 11.65
N PHE A 144 -15.43 -19.63 12.09
CA PHE A 144 -15.59 -18.36 11.39
C PHE A 144 -14.31 -17.53 11.40
N LEU A 145 -13.61 -17.48 12.53
CA LEU A 145 -12.38 -16.71 12.66
C LEU A 145 -11.23 -17.34 11.85
N ASN A 146 -11.11 -18.68 11.84
CA ASN A 146 -10.17 -19.39 10.98
C ASN A 146 -10.46 -19.13 9.49
N ARG A 147 -11.74 -19.15 9.09
CA ARG A 147 -12.13 -18.90 7.71
C ARG A 147 -11.78 -17.48 7.24
N LYS A 148 -11.81 -16.49 8.13
CA LYS A 148 -11.44 -15.10 7.84
C LYS A 148 -9.92 -14.88 7.83
N GLU A 149 -9.20 -15.40 8.82
CA GLU A 149 -7.76 -15.09 9.00
C GLU A 149 -6.80 -16.09 8.34
N GLY A 150 -7.25 -17.31 8.07
CA GLY A 150 -6.39 -18.44 7.67
C GLY A 150 -5.39 -18.89 8.76
N LYS A 151 -5.43 -18.30 9.96
CA LYS A 151 -4.48 -18.55 11.07
C LYS A 151 -5.18 -19.21 12.25
N PHE A 152 -5.24 -20.55 12.24
CA PHE A 152 -5.91 -21.34 13.29
C PHE A 152 -5.43 -21.01 14.72
N GLY A 153 -4.11 -20.93 14.93
CA GLY A 153 -3.55 -20.71 16.27
C GLY A 153 -3.96 -19.37 16.89
N ARG A 154 -4.00 -18.31 16.09
CA ARG A 154 -4.41 -16.98 16.57
C ARG A 154 -5.91 -16.92 16.83
N ALA A 155 -6.70 -17.55 15.98
CA ALA A 155 -8.14 -17.68 16.18
C ALA A 155 -8.46 -18.40 17.50
N VAL A 156 -7.80 -19.53 17.79
CA VAL A 156 -7.98 -20.26 19.06
C VAL A 156 -7.55 -19.42 20.27
N LEU A 157 -6.46 -18.66 20.17
CA LEU A 157 -6.00 -17.81 21.27
C LEU A 157 -7.05 -16.73 21.59
N PHE A 158 -7.58 -16.05 20.57
CA PHE A 158 -8.57 -15.00 20.78
C PHE A 158 -9.90 -15.54 21.30
N THR A 159 -10.36 -16.70 20.83
CA THR A 159 -11.58 -17.31 21.36
C THR A 159 -11.43 -17.76 22.81
N LEU A 160 -10.27 -18.32 23.19
CA LEU A 160 -9.99 -18.67 24.58
C LEU A 160 -9.92 -17.45 25.49
N ILE A 161 -9.23 -16.38 25.07
CA ILE A 161 -9.16 -15.13 25.82
C ILE A 161 -10.57 -14.54 25.99
N SER A 162 -11.35 -14.49 24.90
CA SER A 162 -12.73 -14.00 24.94
C SER A 162 -13.63 -14.85 25.83
N LEU A 163 -13.46 -16.18 25.84
CA LEU A 163 -14.24 -17.09 26.67
C LEU A 163 -13.97 -16.82 28.16
N ILE A 164 -12.68 -16.72 28.54
CA ILE A 164 -12.28 -16.48 29.93
C ILE A 164 -12.81 -15.12 30.40
N ILE A 165 -12.61 -14.08 29.59
CA ILE A 165 -13.09 -12.73 29.89
C ILE A 165 -14.62 -12.72 29.99
N GLY A 166 -15.31 -13.38 29.06
CA GLY A 166 -16.78 -13.42 29.04
C GLY A 166 -17.38 -14.14 30.25
N LEU A 167 -16.80 -15.26 30.66
CA LEU A 167 -17.29 -16.01 31.82
C LEU A 167 -17.05 -15.27 33.13
N ILE A 168 -15.86 -14.67 33.28
CA ILE A 168 -15.51 -13.90 34.50
C ILE A 168 -16.36 -12.63 34.57
N ALA A 169 -16.39 -11.84 33.49
CA ALA A 169 -17.15 -10.60 33.45
C ALA A 169 -18.66 -10.89 33.57
N GLY A 170 -19.17 -11.89 32.86
CA GLY A 170 -20.55 -12.33 32.93
C GLY A 170 -20.94 -12.79 34.32
N GLY A 171 -20.08 -13.56 35.00
CA GLY A 171 -20.29 -14.00 36.38
C GLY A 171 -20.28 -12.83 37.38
N LEU A 172 -19.33 -11.89 37.26
CA LEU A 172 -19.26 -10.71 38.11
C LEU A 172 -20.48 -9.81 37.94
N VAL A 173 -20.85 -9.51 36.69
CA VAL A 173 -22.03 -8.68 36.39
C VAL A 173 -23.29 -9.39 36.87
N ALA A 174 -23.43 -10.70 36.64
CA ALA A 174 -24.55 -11.48 37.15
C ALA A 174 -24.65 -11.41 38.67
N SER A 175 -23.53 -11.57 39.38
CA SER A 175 -23.50 -11.53 40.85
C SER A 175 -23.94 -10.18 41.44
N TRP A 176 -23.72 -9.09 40.70
CA TRP A 176 -24.10 -7.75 41.14
C TRP A 176 -25.50 -7.34 40.68
N LEU A 177 -25.89 -7.75 39.47
CA LEU A 177 -27.14 -7.35 38.82
C LEU A 177 -28.31 -8.27 39.18
N LEU A 178 -28.12 -9.58 39.19
CA LEU A 178 -29.21 -10.55 39.45
C LEU A 178 -29.91 -10.33 40.79
N PRO A 179 -29.21 -10.01 41.90
CA PRO A 179 -29.91 -9.70 43.15
C PRO A 179 -30.90 -8.52 43.02
N GLN A 180 -30.60 -7.54 42.16
CA GLN A 180 -31.42 -6.35 41.95
C GLN A 180 -32.64 -6.59 41.05
N ILE A 181 -32.54 -7.53 40.10
CA ILE A 181 -33.62 -7.86 39.14
C ILE A 181 -34.27 -9.22 39.41
N SER A 182 -33.88 -9.90 40.49
CA SER A 182 -34.40 -11.21 40.91
C SER A 182 -35.92 -11.23 41.06
N SER A 183 -36.53 -10.07 41.35
CA SER A 183 -37.99 -9.90 41.43
C SER A 183 -38.69 -9.92 40.06
N PHE A 184 -37.97 -9.68 38.97
CA PHE A 184 -38.50 -9.63 37.60
C PHE A 184 -38.11 -10.84 36.76
N THR A 185 -37.00 -11.51 37.06
CA THR A 185 -36.46 -12.60 36.24
C THR A 185 -35.85 -13.72 37.09
N ASN A 186 -36.23 -14.97 36.83
CA ASN A 186 -35.62 -16.18 37.40
C ASN A 186 -34.49 -16.69 36.48
N LEU A 187 -33.44 -15.89 36.33
CA LEU A 187 -32.26 -16.26 35.55
C LEU A 187 -31.14 -16.72 36.49
N GLY A 188 -30.56 -17.88 36.21
CA GLY A 188 -29.39 -18.38 36.94
C GLY A 188 -28.12 -17.61 36.58
N THR A 189 -27.20 -17.46 37.54
CA THR A 189 -25.88 -16.81 37.34
C THR A 189 -25.11 -17.38 36.15
N ASN A 190 -25.16 -18.71 35.97
CA ASN A 190 -24.47 -19.42 34.89
C ASN A 190 -25.10 -19.15 33.51
N GLN A 191 -26.41 -18.93 33.44
CA GLN A 191 -27.12 -18.62 32.18
C GLN A 191 -26.76 -17.21 31.72
N PHE A 192 -26.83 -16.24 32.64
CA PHE A 192 -26.45 -14.86 32.32
C PHE A 192 -25.00 -14.77 31.84
N SER A 193 -24.08 -15.47 32.53
CA SER A 193 -22.67 -15.51 32.14
C SER A 193 -22.46 -16.13 30.75
N THR A 194 -23.17 -17.22 30.43
CA THR A 194 -23.14 -17.86 29.11
C THR A 194 -23.64 -16.92 28.01
N VAL A 195 -24.73 -16.18 28.24
CA VAL A 195 -25.27 -15.20 27.27
C VAL A 195 -24.28 -14.07 27.02
N VAL A 196 -23.69 -13.50 28.06
CA VAL A 196 -22.64 -12.47 27.94
C VAL A 196 -21.44 -13.01 27.16
N THR A 197 -21.07 -14.25 27.41
CA THR A 197 -19.97 -14.92 26.70
C THR A 197 -20.28 -15.08 25.21
N PHE A 198 -21.51 -15.45 24.84
CA PHE A 198 -21.91 -15.51 23.42
C PHE A 198 -21.89 -14.14 22.74
N ILE A 199 -22.29 -13.08 23.43
CA ILE A 199 -22.22 -11.71 22.90
C ILE A 199 -20.75 -11.33 22.64
N LEU A 200 -19.84 -11.65 23.56
CA LEU A 200 -18.41 -11.39 23.37
C LEU A 200 -17.80 -12.22 22.24
N LEU A 201 -18.13 -13.52 22.16
CA LEU A 201 -17.68 -14.39 21.07
C LEU A 201 -18.24 -13.92 19.71
N TRP A 202 -19.48 -13.43 19.67
CA TRP A 202 -20.03 -12.82 18.47
C TRP A 202 -19.26 -11.56 18.06
N LEU A 203 -18.93 -10.69 19.02
CA LEU A 203 -18.21 -9.46 18.76
C LEU A 203 -16.78 -9.76 18.28
N VAL A 204 -16.08 -10.70 18.92
CA VAL A 204 -14.75 -11.14 18.51
C VAL A 204 -14.78 -11.82 17.14
N SER A 205 -15.72 -12.72 16.87
CA SER A 205 -15.81 -13.37 15.55
C SER A 205 -16.26 -12.44 14.42
N SER A 206 -16.97 -11.36 14.73
CA SER A 206 -17.47 -10.41 13.74
C SER A 206 -16.46 -9.31 13.43
N PHE A 207 -15.77 -8.78 14.45
CA PHE A 207 -14.95 -7.58 14.32
C PHE A 207 -13.44 -7.83 14.36
N LEU A 208 -12.96 -8.95 14.92
CA LEU A 208 -11.52 -9.23 14.98
C LEU A 208 -11.00 -9.96 13.73
N ARG A 209 -9.79 -9.60 13.33
CA ARG A 209 -9.03 -10.11 12.18
C ARG A 209 -7.70 -10.75 12.53
#